data_AF-A0A496Y7F6-F1
#
_entry.id   AF-A0A496Y7F6-F1
#
_cell.length_a   1.000
_cell.length_b   1.000
_cell.length_c   1.000
_cell.angle_alpha   90.00
_cell.angle_beta   90.00
_cell.angle_gamma   90.00
#
_symmetry.space_group_name_H-M   'P 1'
#
loop_
_entity.id
_entity.type
_entity.pdbx_description
1 polymer ?
#
loop_
_entity_poly.entity_id
_entity_poly.type
_entity_poly.pdbx_seq_one_letter_code
_entity_poly.pdbx_strand_id
1 'polypeptide(L)' 'LSRGYSITVHFPERSVVRKASEVGKGDLVQVLLGEGGMNCRVEKTDNTMSVLSAPEEMMDRE' A
#
# COMPACT_ATOMS: atom_id res chain seq x y z
N LEU A 1 17.11 8.85 8.16
CA LEU A 1 16.80 8.12 6.91
C LEU A 1 18.06 7.62 6.17
N SER A 2 19.28 7.88 6.67
CA SER A 2 20.58 7.52 6.07
C SER A 2 20.91 6.02 5.96
N ARG A 3 20.01 5.11 6.39
CA ARG A 3 20.17 3.65 6.25
C ARG A 3 19.35 3.06 5.09
N GLY A 4 18.86 3.90 4.17
CA GLY A 4 18.05 3.45 3.02
C GLY A 4 16.56 3.27 3.31
N TYR A 5 16.05 3.88 4.39
CA TYR A 5 14.62 3.90 4.66
C TYR A 5 13.96 5.09 3.96
N SER A 6 12.69 4.94 3.63
CA SER A 6 11.81 6.00 3.15
C SER A 6 10.58 6.12 4.04
N ILE A 7 10.06 7.34 4.20
CA ILE A 7 8.78 7.58 4.88
C ILE A 7 7.78 8.07 3.85
N THR A 8 6.63 7.41 3.75
CA THR A 8 5.54 7.84 2.89
C THR A 8 4.50 8.59 3.71
N VAL A 9 4.05 9.74 3.21
CA VAL A 9 2.99 10.55 3.82
C VAL A 9 1.91 10.88 2.78
N HIS A 10 0.66 11.04 3.20
CA HIS A 10 -0.38 11.60 2.33
C HIS A 10 -0.05 13.04 1.98
N PHE A 11 -0.37 13.46 0.77
CA PHE A 11 -0.21 14.84 0.32
C PHE A 11 -1.58 15.45 0.00
N PRO A 12 -1.88 16.69 0.43
CA PRO A 12 -1.00 17.65 1.13
C PRO A 12 -1.02 17.57 2.66
N GLU A 13 -1.82 16.69 3.25
CA GLU A 13 -2.09 16.65 4.70
C GLU A 13 -0.88 16.19 5.54
N ARG A 14 0.10 15.51 4.92
CA ARG A 14 1.35 15.00 5.51
C ARG A 14 1.15 13.99 6.65
N SER A 15 0.04 13.25 6.66
CA SER A 15 -0.16 12.13 7.57
C SER A 15 0.67 10.91 7.15
N VAL A 16 1.36 10.26 8.09
CA VAL A 16 2.24 9.11 7.80
C VAL A 16 1.42 7.90 7.40
N VAL A 17 1.71 7.36 6.22
CA VAL A 17 1.14 6.09 5.73
C VAL A 17 1.90 4.95 6.39
N ARG A 18 1.19 4.11 7.13
CA ARG A 18 1.73 2.96 7.86
C ARG A 18 1.31 1.63 7.25
N LYS A 19 0.17 1.60 6.54
CA LYS A 19 -0.42 0.43 5.90
C LYS A 19 -0.78 0.74 4.45
N ALA A 20 -0.65 -0.24 3.56
CA ALA A 20 -1.05 -0.10 2.16
C ALA A 20 -2.55 0.20 2.00
N SER A 21 -3.40 -0.21 2.95
CA SER A 21 -4.85 0.05 2.95
C SER A 21 -5.22 1.50 3.26
N GLU A 22 -4.28 2.33 3.73
CA GLU A 22 -4.53 3.74 4.03
C GLU A 22 -4.45 4.62 2.76
N VAL A 23 -3.89 4.08 1.67
CA VAL A 23 -3.77 4.76 0.38
C VAL A 23 -4.52 3.99 -0.71
N GLY A 24 -5.18 4.71 -1.60
CA GLY A 24 -5.91 4.18 -2.75
C GLY A 24 -5.23 4.49 -4.07
N LYS A 25 -5.65 3.81 -5.14
CA LYS A 25 -5.25 4.17 -6.50
C LYS A 25 -5.69 5.61 -6.82
N GLY A 26 -4.76 6.42 -7.29
CA GLY A 26 -4.98 7.82 -7.65
C GLY A 26 -4.59 8.82 -6.56
N ASP A 27 -4.37 8.36 -5.33
CA ASP A 27 -3.98 9.21 -4.21
C ASP A 27 -2.61 9.86 -4.44
N LEU A 28 -2.45 11.07 -3.92
CA LEU A 28 -1.18 11.78 -3.90
C LEU A 28 -0.47 11.50 -2.58
N VAL A 29 0.77 11.04 -2.70
CA VAL A 29 1.64 10.78 -1.56
C VAL A 29 2.98 11.47 -1.77
N GLN A 30 3.67 11.77 -0.69
CA GLN A 30 5.03 12.24 -0.70
C GLN A 30 5.93 11.18 -0.06
N VAL A 31 6.98 10.78 -0.77
CA VAL A 31 8.00 9.86 -0.28
C VAL A 31 9.22 10.67 0.14
N LEU A 32 9.52 10.66 1.43
CA LEU A 32 10.69 11.30 2.02
C LEU A 32 11.84 10.30 2.07
N LEU A 33 12.97 10.68 1.48
CA LEU A 33 14.18 9.87 1.41
C LEU A 33 15.23 10.39 2.39
N GLY A 34 16.36 9.68 2.48
CA GLY A 34 17.56 10.14 3.20
C GLY A 34 17.90 11.59 2.91
N GLU A 35 17.82 11.95 1.64
CA GLU A 35 18.05 13.28 1.11
C GLU A 35 16.94 13.62 0.11
N GLY A 36 16.22 14.70 0.38
CA GLY A 36 15.10 15.14 -0.46
C GLY A 36 13.84 14.28 -0.35
N GLY A 37 12.97 14.41 -1.35
CA GLY A 37 11.71 13.68 -1.43
C GLY A 37 11.03 13.89 -2.77
N MET A 38 10.01 13.08 -3.04
CA MET A 38 9.27 13.09 -4.29
C MET A 38 7.77 13.02 -4.04
N ASN A 39 7.00 13.72 -4.87
CA ASN A 39 5.55 13.61 -4.89
C ASN A 39 5.16 12.57 -5.93
N CYS A 40 4.35 11.62 -5.53
CA CYS A 40 3.98 10.47 -6.33
C CYS A 40 2.46 10.32 -6.36
N ARG A 41 1.97 9.70 -7.43
CA ARG A 41 0.60 9.21 -7.51
C ARG A 41 0.61 7.70 -7.34
N VAL A 42 -0.30 7.20 -6.52
CA VAL A 42 -0.43 5.76 -6.27
C VAL A 42 -1.10 5.11 -7.48
N GLU A 43 -0.39 4.23 -8.18
CA GLU A 43 -0.95 3.49 -9.33
C GLU A 43 -1.60 2.17 -8.92
N LYS A 44 -1.03 1.50 -7.91
CA LYS A 44 -1.49 0.22 -7.39
C LYS A 44 -1.08 0.07 -5.93
N THR A 45 -1.91 -0.59 -5.14
CA THR A 45 -1.58 -1.08 -3.80
C THR A 45 -1.69 -2.60 -3.77
N ASP A 46 -0.67 -3.27 -3.25
CA ASP A 46 -0.71 -4.70 -2.98
C ASP A 46 -1.00 -4.88 -1.49
N ASN A 47 -2.27 -5.06 -1.15
CA ASN A 47 -2.69 -5.40 0.20
C ASN A 47 -2.81 -6.93 0.29
N THR A 48 -1.86 -7.60 0.93
CA THR A 48 -1.85 -9.07 1.06
C THR A 48 -2.89 -9.63 2.05
N MET A 49 -4.07 -9.01 2.17
CA MET A 49 -5.22 -9.56 2.92
C MET A 49 -6.38 -9.85 1.99
N SER A 50 -6.14 -10.64 0.96
CA SER A 50 -7.19 -11.15 0.09
C SER A 50 -6.73 -12.47 -0.51
N VAL A 51 -6.95 -13.58 0.23
CA VAL A 51 -7.55 -14.84 -0.24
C VAL A 51 -7.53 -15.90 0.89
N LEU A 52 -8.56 -15.92 1.73
CA LEU A 52 -9.00 -17.14 2.41
C LEU A 52 -10.50 -17.26 2.16
N SER A 53 -10.84 -17.65 0.94
CA SER A 53 -12.16 -18.17 0.58
C SER A 53 -11.88 -19.36 -0.32
N ALA A 54 -11.57 -20.49 0.29
CA ALA A 54 -11.46 -21.75 -0.44
C ALA A 54 -12.85 -22.10 -0.99
N PRO A 55 -12.98 -22.54 -2.24
CA PRO A 55 -14.22 -23.16 -2.70
C PRO A 55 -14.36 -24.53 -2.00
N GLU A 56 -15.48 -24.76 -1.31
CA GLU A 56 -15.90 -26.11 -0.93
C GLU A 56 -16.13 -26.90 -2.23
N GLU A 57 -15.17 -27.74 -2.60
CA GLU A 57 -15.38 -28.72 -3.66
C GLU A 57 -16.49 -29.68 -3.22
N MET A 58 -17.66 -29.52 -3.87
CA MET A 58 -18.72 -30.51 -3.91
C MET A 58 -18.14 -31.82 -4.39
N MET A 59 -18.07 -32.82 -3.51
CA MET A 59 -17.79 -34.20 -3.89
C MET A 59 -19.13 -34.91 -4.04
N ASP A 60 -19.63 -34.96 -5.28
CA ASP A 60 -20.65 -35.91 -5.71
C ASP A 60 -20.17 -37.33 -5.36
N ARG A 61 -20.90 -38.01 -4.48
CA ARG A 61 -20.77 -39.45 -4.28
C ARG A 61 -21.68 -40.12 -5.29
N GLU A 62 -21.07 -40.88 -6.20
CA GLU A 62 -21.72 -41.91 -7.03
C GLU A 62 -22.56 -42.90 -6.21
#